data_AF-A0A7K4F9J2-F1
#
_entry.id   AF-A0A7K4F9J2-F1
#
_cell.length_a   1.000
_cell.length_b   1.000
_cell.length_c   1.000
_cell.angle_alpha   90.00
_cell.angle_beta   90.00
_cell.angle_gamma   90.00
#
_symmetry.space_group_name_H-M   'P 1'
#
loop_
_entity.id
_entity.type
_entity.pdbx_description
1 polymer ?
#
loop_
_entity_poly.entity_id
_entity_poly.type
_entity_poly.pdbx_seq_one_letter_code
_entity_poly.pdbx_strand_id
1 'polypeptide(L)'
;MRINVLDLVHKVLVDEQTLGWGKDNQELIKQNYEEILFIGTDPAPPQGSKDDVIGSFCEEQCCNLITADYTAHLDFLENPRIKAVQIEKFEYDTKTPRQIYLIRIL
;
A
#
# COMPACT_ATOMS: atom_id res chain seq x y z
N MET A 1 -10.89 0.51 -29.43
CA MET A 1 -11.09 -0.14 -28.11
C MET A 1 -10.04 0.45 -27.19
N ARG A 2 -10.43 1.40 -26.32
CA ARG A 2 -9.51 1.92 -25.29
C ARG A 2 -9.48 0.88 -24.18
N ILE A 3 -8.39 0.15 -24.07
CA ILE A 3 -8.09 -0.60 -22.85
C ILE A 3 -7.87 0.50 -21.80
N ASN A 4 -8.74 0.57 -20.79
CA ASN A 4 -8.44 1.39 -19.62
C ASN A 4 -7.28 0.70 -18.92
N VAL A 5 -6.08 1.25 -19.09
CA VAL A 5 -4.84 0.85 -18.42
C VAL A 5 -4.88 1.36 -16.97
N LEU A 6 -5.99 1.12 -16.27
CA LEU A 6 -5.92 0.83 -14.85
C LEU A 6 -5.62 -0.67 -14.82
N ASP A 7 -4.39 -1.01 -15.21
CA ASP A 7 -3.87 -2.36 -15.07
C ASP A 7 -4.21 -2.79 -13.64
N LEU A 8 -4.90 -3.91 -13.51
CA LEU A 8 -5.35 -4.40 -12.22
C LEU A 8 -4.11 -4.56 -11.34
N VAL A 9 -3.90 -3.65 -10.40
CA VAL A 9 -2.90 -3.81 -9.36
C VAL A 9 -3.40 -4.96 -8.50
N HIS A 10 -2.84 -6.15 -8.72
CA HIS A 10 -3.22 -7.39 -8.02
C HIS A 10 -2.48 -7.55 -6.69
N LYS A 11 -1.55 -6.64 -6.37
CA LYS A 11 -0.71 -6.72 -5.16
C LYS A 11 -0.96 -5.56 -4.23
N VAL A 12 -0.80 -5.82 -2.94
CA VAL A 12 -0.82 -4.77 -1.91
C VAL A 12 0.27 -5.00 -0.88
N LEU A 13 0.97 -3.93 -0.52
CA LEU A 13 1.91 -3.91 0.59
C LEU A 13 1.19 -3.42 1.85
N VAL A 14 1.35 -4.16 2.94
CA VAL A 14 0.89 -3.78 4.28
C VAL A 14 2.06 -3.13 5.03
N ASP A 15 1.91 -1.84 5.32
CA ASP A 15 2.89 -1.02 6.02
C ASP A 15 3.05 -1.43 7.50
N GLU A 16 4.17 -1.04 8.10
CA GLU A 16 4.63 -1.44 9.43
C GLU A 16 3.57 -1.14 10.48
N GLN A 17 3.03 0.08 10.43
CA GLN A 17 2.01 0.54 11.36
C GLN A 17 0.76 -0.35 11.31
N THR A 18 0.46 -0.94 10.16
CA THR A 18 -0.75 -1.74 9.93
C THR A 18 -0.53 -3.24 9.93
N LEU A 19 0.70 -3.73 10.22
CA LEU A 19 1.03 -5.16 10.18
C LEU A 19 0.08 -6.02 11.02
N GLY A 20 -0.21 -5.62 12.25
CA GLY A 20 -1.12 -6.36 13.13
C GLY A 20 -2.53 -6.46 12.53
N TRP A 21 -3.07 -5.32 12.09
CA TRP A 21 -4.37 -5.26 11.45
C TRP A 21 -4.42 -6.05 10.13
N GLY A 22 -3.39 -5.92 9.29
CA GLY A 22 -3.34 -6.60 7.99
C GLY A 22 -3.25 -8.12 8.13
N LYS A 23 -2.50 -8.63 9.12
CA LYS A 23 -2.44 -10.07 9.42
C LYS A 23 -3.79 -10.62 9.87
N ASP A 24 -4.53 -9.86 10.69
CA ASP A 24 -5.87 -10.23 11.18
C ASP A 24 -6.94 -10.15 10.09
N ASN A 25 -6.74 -9.35 9.03
CA ASN A 25 -7.75 -9.04 8.01
C ASN A 25 -7.35 -9.49 6.59
N GLN A 26 -6.48 -10.48 6.45
CA GLN A 26 -6.01 -10.97 5.13
C GLN A 26 -7.16 -11.38 4.20
N GLU A 27 -8.21 -12.02 4.72
CA GLU A 27 -9.35 -12.44 3.90
C GLU A 27 -10.13 -11.25 3.34
N LEU A 28 -10.21 -10.12 4.06
CA LEU A 28 -10.79 -8.89 3.55
C LEU A 28 -9.92 -8.29 2.44
N ILE A 29 -8.61 -8.26 2.66
CA ILE A 29 -7.64 -7.75 1.68
C ILE A 29 -7.69 -8.60 0.38
N LYS A 30 -7.76 -9.93 0.52
CA LYS A 30 -7.86 -10.89 -0.60
C LYS A 30 -9.11 -10.74 -1.47
N GLN A 31 -10.14 -10.02 -1.01
CA GLN A 31 -11.32 -9.72 -1.86
C GLN A 31 -10.95 -8.80 -3.04
N ASN A 32 -9.87 -8.03 -2.92
CA ASN A 32 -9.46 -7.05 -3.92
C ASN A 32 -8.04 -7.30 -4.48
N TYR A 33 -7.23 -8.13 -3.81
CA TYR A 33 -5.83 -8.36 -4.16
C TYR A 33 -5.51 -9.86 -4.16
N GLU A 34 -4.71 -10.31 -5.11
CA GLU A 34 -4.25 -11.70 -5.21
C GLU A 34 -3.05 -11.96 -4.30
N GLU A 35 -2.19 -10.95 -4.12
CA GLU A 35 -0.96 -11.05 -3.35
C GLU A 35 -0.90 -9.96 -2.27
N ILE A 36 -0.55 -10.38 -1.05
CA ILE A 36 -0.33 -9.49 0.08
C ILE A 36 1.14 -9.58 0.47
N LEU A 37 1.84 -8.47 0.32
CA LEU A 37 3.19 -8.27 0.80
C LEU A 37 3.13 -7.63 2.18
N PHE A 38 4.00 -8.04 3.09
CA PHE A 38 4.13 -7.41 4.41
C PHE A 38 5.50 -6.78 4.52
N ILE A 39 5.58 -5.52 4.96
CA ILE A 39 6.87 -4.89 5.21
C ILE A 39 7.70 -5.71 6.21
N GLY A 40 9.00 -5.80 5.97
CA GLY A 40 9.94 -6.64 6.72
C GLY A 40 9.95 -8.12 6.30
N THR A 41 9.26 -8.50 5.22
CA THR A 41 9.32 -9.85 4.66
C THR A 41 9.84 -9.81 3.22
N ASP A 42 10.73 -10.72 2.82
CA ASP A 42 11.23 -10.78 1.45
C ASP A 42 10.08 -11.07 0.45
N PRO A 43 9.93 -10.32 -0.66
CA PRO A 43 10.85 -9.31 -1.20
C PRO A 43 10.59 -7.85 -0.75
N ALA A 44 9.66 -7.61 0.17
CA ALA A 44 9.31 -6.28 0.64
C ALA A 44 10.45 -5.57 1.41
N PRO A 45 10.45 -4.22 1.45
CA PRO A 45 11.45 -3.46 2.19
C PRO A 45 11.49 -3.84 3.68
N PRO A 46 12.63 -3.68 4.37
CA PRO A 46 12.73 -3.85 5.82
C PRO A 46 11.76 -2.95 6.60
N GLN A 47 11.41 -3.35 7.83
CA GLN A 47 10.75 -2.45 8.78
C GLN A 47 11.62 -1.22 9.06
N GLY A 48 10.99 -0.07 9.27
CA GLY A 48 11.65 1.23 9.40
C GLY A 48 12.17 1.83 8.09
N SER A 49 11.84 1.23 6.93
CA SER A 49 12.08 1.87 5.63
C SER A 49 11.32 3.20 5.55
N LYS A 50 11.95 4.18 4.89
CA LYS A 50 11.34 5.48 4.64
C LYS A 50 10.26 5.39 3.56
N ASP A 51 9.35 6.37 3.56
CA ASP A 51 8.22 6.41 2.63
C ASP A 51 8.65 6.51 1.16
N ASP A 52 9.75 7.20 0.84
CA ASP A 52 10.32 7.25 -0.52
C ASP A 52 10.74 5.86 -1.04
N VAL A 53 11.32 5.04 -0.15
CA VAL A 53 11.70 3.65 -0.44
C VAL A 53 10.45 2.78 -0.62
N ILE A 54 9.45 2.94 0.24
CA ILE A 54 8.17 2.21 0.16
C ILE A 54 7.44 2.54 -1.13
N GLY A 55 7.34 3.82 -1.47
CA GLY A 55 6.73 4.30 -2.72
C GLY A 55 7.45 3.74 -3.94
N SER A 56 8.79 3.81 -3.96
CA SER A 56 9.59 3.25 -5.06
C SER A 56 9.42 1.75 -5.21
N PHE A 57 9.36 1.01 -4.10
CA PHE A 57 9.08 -0.42 -4.13
C PHE A 57 7.71 -0.71 -4.73
N CYS A 58 6.67 0.02 -4.35
CA CYS A 58 5.33 -0.22 -4.90
C CYS A 58 5.17 0.19 -6.35
N GLU A 59 5.93 1.18 -6.82
CA GLU A 59 6.02 1.47 -8.25
C GLU A 59 6.71 0.31 -9.01
N GLU A 60 7.81 -0.23 -8.50
CA GLU A 60 8.57 -1.30 -9.15
C GLU A 60 7.84 -2.65 -9.13
N GLN A 61 7.10 -2.94 -8.07
CA GLN A 61 6.36 -4.20 -7.90
C GLN A 61 4.91 -4.14 -8.36
N CYS A 62 4.46 -2.98 -8.85
CA CYS A 62 3.06 -2.71 -9.16
C CYS A 62 2.15 -3.08 -7.97
N CYS A 63 2.37 -2.48 -6.79
CA CYS A 63 1.51 -2.64 -5.62
C CYS A 63 0.83 -1.35 -5.18
N ASN A 64 -0.32 -1.52 -4.52
CA ASN A 64 -0.91 -0.48 -3.68
C ASN A 64 -0.34 -0.57 -2.25
N LEU A 65 -0.51 0.47 -1.44
CA LEU A 65 -0.10 0.48 -0.04
C LEU A 65 -1.30 0.58 0.90
N ILE A 66 -1.35 -0.30 1.89
CA ILE A 66 -2.20 -0.16 3.07
C ILE A 66 -1.37 0.43 4.20
N THR A 67 -1.82 1.54 4.78
CA THR A 67 -1.13 2.21 5.90
C THR A 67 -2.12 2.90 6.84
N ALA A 68 -1.67 3.27 8.04
CA ALA A 68 -2.40 4.16 8.95
C ALA A 68 -1.88 5.60 8.87
N ASP A 69 -0.78 5.83 8.14
CA ASP A 69 -0.20 7.14 7.91
C ASP A 69 -0.80 7.77 6.65
N TYR A 70 -1.65 8.78 6.83
CA TYR A 70 -2.26 9.50 5.71
C TYR A 70 -1.24 10.36 4.94
N THR A 71 -0.04 10.60 5.49
CA THR A 71 1.00 11.46 4.92
C THR A 71 2.10 10.72 4.17
N ALA A 72 2.14 9.37 4.24
CA ALA A 72 3.19 8.57 3.59
C ALA A 72 3.36 8.88 2.09
N HIS A 73 2.26 9.22 1.41
CA HIS A 73 2.26 9.57 0.00
C HIS A 73 3.07 10.84 -0.37
N LEU A 74 3.39 11.71 0.59
CA LEU A 74 4.09 12.96 0.31
C LEU A 74 5.50 12.71 -0.25
N ASP A 75 6.17 11.69 0.28
CA ASP A 75 7.55 11.35 -0.11
C ASP A 75 7.57 10.44 -1.36
N PHE A 76 6.42 9.87 -1.75
CA PHE A 76 6.35 9.01 -2.95
C PHE A 76 6.65 9.80 -4.23
N LEU A 77 6.26 11.07 -4.26
CA LEU A 77 6.46 11.96 -5.41
C LEU A 77 7.92 12.39 -5.59
N GLU A 78 8.82 12.05 -4.66
CA GLU A 78 10.26 12.18 -4.87
C GLU A 78 10.77 11.20 -5.93
N ASN A 79 10.08 10.06 -6.12
CA ASN A 79 10.36 9.15 -7.22
C ASN A 79 9.80 9.73 -8.54
N PRO A 80 10.64 10.05 -9.53
CA PRO A 80 10.19 10.68 -10.77
C PRO A 80 9.31 9.78 -11.65
N ARG A 81 9.22 8.47 -11.37
CA ARG A 81 8.30 7.54 -12.06
C ARG A 81 6.87 7.62 -11.51
N ILE A 82 6.70 8.04 -10.26
CA ILE A 82 5.39 8.23 -9.62
C ILE A 82 4.88 9.63 -9.97
N LYS A 83 3.80 9.70 -10.76
CA LYS A 83 3.25 10.99 -11.23
C LYS A 83 2.08 11.48 -10.41
N ALA A 84 1.28 10.54 -9.90
CA ALA A 84 0.16 10.85 -9.04
C ALA A 84 -0.09 9.67 -8.10
N VAL A 85 -0.75 9.99 -7.00
CA VAL A 85 -1.21 9.04 -6.00
C VAL A 85 -2.67 9.33 -5.68
N GLN A 86 -3.45 8.27 -5.51
CA GLN A 86 -4.82 8.33 -5.01
C GLN A 86 -4.83 7.77 -3.60
N ILE A 87 -5.53 8.45 -2.69
CA ILE A 87 -5.68 8.03 -1.30
C ILE A 87 -7.16 7.87 -1.00
N GLU A 88 -7.54 6.76 -0.40
CA GLU A 88 -8.90 6.51 0.05
C GLU A 88 -8.94 5.91 1.45
N LYS A 89 -10.04 6.14 2.15
CA LYS A 89 -10.33 5.43 3.41
C LYS A 89 -10.67 4.00 3.06
N PHE A 90 -9.91 3.05 3.61
CA PHE A 90 -10.10 1.63 3.37
C PHE A 90 -11.00 1.01 4.44
N GLU A 91 -10.54 1.06 5.69
CA GLU A 91 -11.22 0.44 6.84
C GLU A 91 -10.92 1.19 8.13
N TYR A 92 -11.66 0.88 9.20
CA TYR A 92 -11.37 1.41 10.53
C TYR A 92 -10.94 0.29 11.48
N ASP A 93 -9.72 0.38 12.02
CA ASP A 93 -9.20 -0.56 13.01
C ASP A 93 -9.83 -0.27 14.37
N THR A 94 -10.77 -1.12 14.81
CA THR A 94 -11.46 -0.97 16.09
C THR A 94 -10.63 -1.47 17.28
N LYS A 95 -9.62 -2.33 17.06
CA LYS A 95 -8.74 -2.85 18.12
C LYS A 95 -7.71 -1.80 18.50
N THR A 96 -7.13 -1.13 17.50
CA THR A 96 -6.25 0.02 17.68
C THR A 96 -6.92 1.22 16.98
N PRO A 97 -7.78 1.99 17.68
CA PRO A 97 -8.67 2.99 17.08
C PRO A 97 -7.97 3.97 16.14
N ARG A 98 -8.00 3.67 14.83
CA ARG A 98 -7.40 4.51 13.78
C ARG A 98 -7.97 4.17 12.40
N GLN A 99 -7.88 5.15 11.50
CA GLN A 99 -8.23 4.97 10.10
C GLN A 99 -7.11 4.20 9.38
N ILE A 100 -7.51 3.22 8.57
CA ILE A 100 -6.65 2.54 7.60
C ILE A 100 -6.93 3.15 6.23
N TYR A 101 -5.87 3.52 5.54
CA TYR A 101 -5.90 4.11 4.22
C TYR A 101 -5.36 3.13 3.18
N LEU A 102 -5.85 3.28 1.96
CA LEU A 102 -5.32 2.64 0.77
C LEU A 102 -4.74 3.74 -0.13
N ILE A 103 -3.48 3.60 -0.49
CA ILE A 103 -2.75 4.50 -1.40
C ILE A 103 -2.46 3.74 -2.69
N ARG A 104 -2.84 4.32 -3.82
CA ARG A 104 -2.65 3.78 -5.17
C ARG A 104 -1.75 4.71 -5.96
N ILE A 105 -0.76 4.17 -6.68
CA ILE A 105 0.05 4.91 -7.64
C ILE A 105 -0.68 4.94 -8.99
N LEU A 106 -0.76 6.11 -9.64
CA LEU A 106 -1.48 6.35 -10.90
C LEU A 106 -0.54 6.66 -12.08
#